data_AF-A0A7Y0X650-F1
#
_entry.id   AF-A0A7Y0X650-F1
#
_cell.length_a   1.000
_cell.length_b   1.000
_cell.length_c   1.000
_cell.angle_alpha   90.00
_cell.angle_beta   90.00
_cell.angle_gamma   90.00
#
_symmetry.space_group_name_H-M   'P 1'
#
loop_
_entity.id
_entity.type
_entity.pdbx_description
1 polymer ?
#
loop_
_entity_poly.entity_id
_entity_poly.type
_entity_poly.pdbx_seq_one_letter_code
_entity_poly.pdbx_strand_id
1 'polypeptide(L)'
;EIISRGELPKGRLRVDAASPFVFHQLVPLVQPFNQAYPDIELELTSNEGFVDLLEKKTDIAIRIGALNDSTLHARPLGRSL
;
A
#
# COMPACT_ATOMS: atom_id res chain seq x y z
N GLU A 1 1.11 11.29 15.11
CA GLU A 1 0.06 12.33 15.18
C GLU A 1 -1.17 11.82 14.47
N ILE A 2 -2.33 11.83 15.13
CA ILE A 2 -3.60 11.50 14.50
C ILE A 2 -4.05 12.77 13.76
N ILE A 3 -4.18 12.69 12.43
CA ILE A 3 -4.55 13.82 11.58
C ILE A 3 -5.87 14.42 12.07
N SER A 4 -5.89 15.73 12.31
CA SER A 4 -7.11 16.45 12.67
C SER A 4 -8.04 16.51 11.45
N ARG A 5 -9.35 16.42 11.67
CA ARG A 5 -10.35 16.54 10.58
C ARG A 5 -10.16 17.89 9.87
N GLY A 6 -9.53 17.88 8.70
CA GLY A 6 -9.29 19.07 7.87
C GLY A 6 -7.85 19.20 7.35
N GLU A 7 -6.88 18.48 7.92
CA GLU A 7 -5.50 18.49 7.43
C GLU A 7 -5.27 17.40 6.38
N LEU A 8 -4.53 17.75 5.31
CA LEU A 8 -4.09 16.75 4.34
C LEU A 8 -3.06 15.82 4.99
N PRO A 9 -3.15 14.49 4.75
CA PRO A 9 -2.14 13.56 5.23
C PRO A 9 -0.75 13.90 4.68
N LYS A 10 0.25 13.70 5.52
CA LYS A 10 1.66 13.99 5.22
C LYS A 10 2.58 12.93 5.81
N GLY A 11 3.78 12.82 5.25
CA GLY A 11 4.81 11.88 5.70
C GLY A 11 4.99 10.72 4.74
N ARG A 12 5.76 9.70 5.17
CA ARG A 12 6.10 8.57 4.32
C ARG A 12 5.03 7.49 4.38
N LEU A 13 4.66 6.95 3.22
CA LEU A 13 3.77 5.81 3.08
C LEU A 13 4.48 4.67 2.34
N ARG A 14 4.71 3.55 3.01
CA ARG A 14 5.38 2.37 2.45
C ARG A 14 4.37 1.31 2.05
N VAL A 15 4.34 1.03 0.75
CA VAL A 15 3.42 0.05 0.15
C VAL A 15 4.20 -1.07 -0.50
N ASP A 16 3.99 -2.30 -0.02
CA ASP A 16 4.52 -3.51 -0.65
C ASP A 16 3.42 -4.20 -1.46
N ALA A 17 3.70 -4.59 -2.70
CA ALA A 17 2.75 -5.36 -3.49
C ALA A 17 3.47 -6.32 -4.44
N ALA A 18 2.73 -7.28 -5.00
CA ALA A 18 3.28 -8.12 -6.07
C ALA A 18 3.67 -7.27 -7.29
N SER A 19 4.81 -7.58 -7.94
CA SER A 19 5.31 -6.89 -9.14
C SER A 19 4.22 -6.54 -10.16
N PRO A 20 3.36 -7.48 -10.61
CA PRO A 20 2.32 -7.15 -11.58
C PRO A 20 1.31 -6.12 -11.03
N PHE A 21 1.00 -6.15 -9.73
CA PHE A 21 0.10 -5.18 -9.12
C PHE A 21 0.74 -3.79 -9.02
N VAL A 22 2.02 -3.72 -8.64
CA VAL A 22 2.76 -2.43 -8.64
C VAL A 22 2.71 -1.80 -10.03
N PHE A 23 3.14 -2.53 -11.06
CA PHE A 23 3.29 -1.95 -12.41
C PHE A 23 1.96 -1.65 -13.10
N HIS A 24 0.96 -2.53 -12.95
CA HIS A 24 -0.28 -2.41 -13.72
C HIS A 24 -1.43 -1.74 -12.95
N GLN A 25 -1.36 -1.68 -11.62
CA GLN A 25 -2.44 -1.11 -10.80
C GLN A 25 -1.98 0.13 -10.01
N LEU A 26 -0.78 0.12 -9.41
CA LEU A 26 -0.33 1.24 -8.58
C LEU A 26 0.32 2.36 -9.40
N VAL A 27 1.31 2.04 -10.24
CA VAL A 27 2.06 3.04 -11.03
C VAL A 27 1.15 3.98 -11.82
N PRO A 28 0.09 3.51 -12.52
CA PRO A 28 -0.83 4.41 -13.22
C PRO A 28 -1.55 5.42 -12.32
N LEU A 29 -1.66 5.12 -11.02
CA LEU A 29 -2.36 5.95 -10.03
C LEU A 29 -1.41 6.84 -9.22
N VAL A 30 -0.09 6.69 -9.36
CA VAL A 30 0.89 7.47 -8.57
C VAL A 30 0.77 8.97 -8.83
N GLN A 31 0.66 9.38 -10.10
CA GLN A 31 0.54 10.79 -10.43
C GLN A 31 -0.72 11.44 -9.82
N PRO A 32 -1.95 10.92 -10.04
CA PRO A 32 -3.14 11.51 -9.43
C PRO A 32 -3.12 11.42 -7.90
N PHE A 33 -2.53 10.38 -7.32
CA PHE A 33 -2.35 10.28 -5.87
C PHE A 33 -1.44 11.40 -5.33
N ASN A 34 -0.28 11.63 -5.95
CA ASN A 34 0.65 12.69 -5.55
C ASN A 34 0.04 14.10 -5.73
N GLN A 35 -0.84 14.29 -6.70
CA GLN A 35 -1.57 15.55 -6.86
C GLN A 35 -2.61 15.77 -5.74
N ALA A 36 -3.28 14.71 -5.30
CA ALA A 36 -4.25 14.77 -4.22
C ALA A 36 -3.58 14.89 -2.83
N TYR A 37 -2.38 14.33 -2.67
CA TYR A 37 -1.63 14.28 -1.42
C TYR A 37 -0.14 14.64 -1.63
N PRO A 38 0.16 15.92 -1.89
CA PRO A 38 1.50 16.36 -2.26
C PRO A 38 2.55 16.20 -1.15
N ASP A 39 2.11 16.14 0.10
CA ASP A 39 2.98 16.01 1.27
C ASP A 39 3.22 14.54 1.67
N ILE A 40 2.74 13.58 0.87
CA ILE A 40 3.04 12.15 1.05
C ILE A 40 4.24 11.75 0.20
N GLU A 41 5.26 11.20 0.86
CA GLU A 41 6.35 10.50 0.19
C GLU A 41 5.95 9.02 0.01
N LEU A 42 5.56 8.65 -1.20
CA LEU A 42 5.15 7.28 -1.53
C LEU A 42 6.36 6.40 -1.85
N GLU A 43 6.58 5.36 -1.04
CA GLU A 43 7.63 4.35 -1.23
C GLU A 43 6.96 3.04 -1.68
N LEU A 44 7.16 2.65 -2.94
CA LEU A 44 6.62 1.40 -3.49
C LEU A 44 7.72 0.33 -3.52
N THR A 45 7.48 -0.79 -2.86
CA THR A 45 8.33 -1.98 -2.94
C THR A 45 7.58 -3.12 -3.63
N SER A 46 8.33 -3.96 -4.34
CA SER A 46 7.83 -5.22 -4.87
C SER A 46 8.58 -6.39 -4.26
N ASN A 47 7.84 -7.40 -3.83
CA ASN A 47 8.41 -8.67 -3.42
C ASN A 47 7.49 -9.82 -3.83
N GLU A 48 8.08 -10.85 -4.45
CA GLU A 48 7.37 -12.06 -4.91
C GLU A 48 7.20 -13.10 -3.79
N GLY A 49 7.86 -12.92 -2.64
CA GLY A 49 7.74 -13.79 -1.47
C GLY A 49 6.69 -13.34 -0.45
N PHE A 50 6.39 -14.22 0.52
CA PHE A 50 5.68 -13.86 1.75
C PHE A 50 6.57 -12.90 2.55
N VAL A 51 6.28 -11.60 2.51
CA VAL A 51 6.91 -10.64 3.43
C VAL A 51 6.17 -10.70 4.74
N ASP A 52 6.90 -10.99 5.81
CA ASP A 52 6.47 -10.60 7.13
C ASP A 52 6.41 -9.07 7.18
N LEU A 53 5.17 -8.56 7.16
CA LEU A 53 4.88 -7.13 7.15
C LEU A 53 5.41 -6.44 8.40
N LEU A 54 5.60 -7.18 9.50
CA LEU A 54 6.14 -6.69 10.75
C LEU A 54 7.65 -6.46 10.67
N GLU A 55 8.39 -7.31 9.94
CA GLU A 55 9.85 -7.19 9.84
C GLU A 55 10.31 -6.05 8.92
N LYS A 56 9.52 -5.69 7.89
CA LYS A 56 9.96 -4.74 6.85
C LYS A 56 9.53 -3.28 7.02
N LYS A 57 9.02 -2.85 8.18
CA LYS A 57 8.54 -1.46 8.39
C LYS A 57 7.62 -0.99 7.25
N THR A 58 6.75 -1.88 6.77
CA THR A 58 5.79 -1.63 5.69
C THR A 58 4.46 -1.20 6.31
N ASP A 59 3.86 -0.13 5.80
CA ASP A 59 2.59 0.37 6.35
C ASP A 59 1.39 -0.39 5.76
N ILE A 60 1.47 -0.72 4.46
CA ILE A 60 0.42 -1.43 3.72
C ILE A 60 1.03 -2.50 2.84
N ALA A 61 0.43 -3.68 2.82
CA ALA A 61 0.70 -4.65 1.77
C ALA A 61 -0.53 -5.08 0.99
N ILE A 62 -0.33 -5.21 -0.32
CA ILE A 62 -1.35 -5.65 -1.26
C ILE A 62 -0.96 -7.03 -1.79
N ARG A 63 -1.72 -8.04 -1.36
CA ARG A 63 -1.49 -9.45 -1.70
C ARG A 63 -2.60 -9.98 -2.61
N ILE A 64 -2.22 -10.93 -3.45
CA ILE A 64 -3.13 -11.67 -4.34
C ILE A 64 -3.21 -13.10 -3.80
N GLY A 65 -4.44 -13.61 -3.66
CA GLY A 65 -4.70 -14.96 -3.17
C GLY A 65 -5.43 -14.98 -1.83
N ALA A 66 -5.49 -16.17 -1.22
CA ALA A 66 -6.11 -16.34 0.08
C ALA A 66 -5.31 -15.61 1.17
N LEU A 67 -6.02 -14.94 2.06
CA LEU A 67 -5.44 -14.32 3.23
C LEU A 67 -5.32 -15.38 4.34
N ASN A 68 -4.10 -15.57 4.86
CA ASN A 68 -3.89 -16.40 6.04
C ASN A 68 -4.33 -15.65 7.30
N ASP A 69 -4.71 -16.38 8.34
CA ASP A 69 -5.05 -15.79 9.65
C ASP A 69 -3.88 -14.96 10.19
N SER A 70 -4.17 -13.72 10.59
CA SER A 70 -3.21 -12.80 11.19
C SER A 70 -3.92 -11.79 12.10
N THR A 71 -3.15 -11.05 12.89
CA THR A 71 -3.67 -9.93 13.70
C THR A 71 -3.85 -8.63 12.88
N LEU A 72 -3.56 -8.66 11.58
CA LEU A 72 -3.62 -7.49 10.72
C LEU A 72 -5.05 -7.23 10.22
N HIS A 73 -5.37 -5.96 10.08
CA HIS A 73 -6.61 -5.56 9.42
C HIS A 73 -6.47 -5.72 7.91
N ALA A 74 -7.39 -6.48 7.31
CA ALA A 74 -7.45 -6.68 5.87
C ALA A 74 -8.72 -6.09 5.26
N ARG A 75 -8.60 -5.59 4.03
CA ARG A 75 -9.72 -5.09 3.24
C ARG A 75 -9.66 -5.68 1.82
N PRO A 76 -10.76 -6.27 1.30
CA PRO A 76 -10.79 -6.75 -0.07
C PRO A 76 -10.68 -5.56 -1.05
N LEU A 77 -9.83 -5.72 -2.08
CA LEU A 77 -9.64 -4.70 -3.14
C LEU A 77 -10.32 -5.10 -4.45
N GLY A 78 -10.38 -6.40 -4.76
CA GLY A 78 -10.95 -6.91 -6.00
C GLY A 78 -10.69 -8.40 -6.20
N ARG A 79 -11.07 -8.90 -7.37
CA ARG A 79 -10.84 -10.28 -7.82
C ARG A 79 -10.46 -10.27 -9.30
N SER A 80 -9.51 -11.11 -9.69
CA SER A 80 -9.35 -11.48 -11.09
C SER A 80 -10.43 -12.50 -11.44
N LEU A 81 -10.99 -12.38 -12.65
CA LEU A 81 -11.76 -13.46 -13.26
C LEU A 81 -10.81 -14.56 -13.76
#